data_AF-A0A0M8YEJ1-F1
#
_entry.id   AF-A0A0M8YEJ1-F1
#
_cell.length_a   1.000
_cell.length_b   1.000
_cell.length_c   1.000
_cell.angle_alpha   90.00
_cell.angle_beta   90.00
_cell.angle_gamma   90.00
#
_symmetry.space_group_name_H-M   'P 1'
#
loop_
_entity.id
_entity.type
_entity.pdbx_description
1 polymer ?
#
loop_
_entity_poly.entity_id
_entity_poly.type
_entity_poly.pdbx_seq_one_letter_code
_entity_poly.pdbx_strand_id
1 'polypeptide(L)'
;MSADHPTLPPVRLRADAELARDALAAPLLADAARLARWAGPDTRVDAGGELVDEQLPAAAEALGLSADEEGELRAGDAWRLAVDTGLVEVEDGEAAGEAGGEDAPGRAAPGENLALLAGGSPRDVLALWLDGFDTVFADAVAPVLDDLDDLIGEDGEIDVDALDWDPEAEAEFLEGVLGNLYLLTVSEGGAGEGPVPLPALAASMVVPDDMGEPTDDVLEQVSDAMMRLDEQFRLLEPIGLVEYQPLDEALMVEEGEEPAVSVDDEDVTRYGMVRLTPLGLYGVRARMLEAGVDAPAVGDLADKGADALLDGIAGYPEAAAREETAAWLAGRDALGAARELLHAARGSDAGSPLRRLHCQQTLSLVGPEAEPAVREVLDDAELGGLARVWLAERGAADVPAPPESMIFWLAIDTIAAQLDADGDLEELQELIEGLTGRHGGFFEAAWRVEHPATAEVLEAMGRLHRDKGVAKDARKAAFKARSRSGS
;
A
#
# COMPACT_ATOMS: atom_id res chain seq x y z
N MET A 1 14.35 -15.18 -8.87
CA MET A 1 13.42 -14.87 -9.96
C MET A 1 12.51 -13.84 -9.35
N SER A 2 12.63 -12.55 -9.69
CA SER A 2 11.73 -11.55 -9.14
C SER A 2 10.33 -11.95 -9.56
N ALA A 3 9.48 -12.29 -8.59
CA ALA A 3 8.06 -12.29 -8.85
C ALA A 3 7.73 -10.86 -9.30
N ASP A 4 7.08 -10.75 -10.45
CA ASP A 4 6.62 -9.48 -11.00
C ASP A 4 5.47 -9.05 -10.09
N HIS A 5 5.78 -8.44 -8.95
CA HIS A 5 4.77 -7.92 -8.04
C HIS A 5 4.12 -6.73 -8.74
N PRO A 6 2.79 -6.74 -8.97
CA PRO A 6 2.12 -5.60 -9.57
C PRO A 6 2.32 -4.37 -8.68
N THR A 7 2.65 -3.22 -9.29
CA THR A 7 2.68 -1.94 -8.58
C THR A 7 1.30 -1.64 -8.01
N LEU A 8 1.24 -1.39 -6.69
CA LEU A 8 0.00 -1.08 -5.99
C LEU A 8 -0.44 0.37 -6.27
N PRO A 9 -1.73 0.70 -6.10
CA PRO A 9 -2.18 2.09 -6.19
C PRO A 9 -1.46 2.99 -5.17
N PRO A 10 -1.17 4.26 -5.53
CA PRO A 10 -0.50 5.18 -4.63
C PRO A 10 -1.37 5.54 -3.42
N VAL A 11 -0.82 5.40 -2.22
CA VAL A 11 -1.53 5.74 -0.99
C VAL A 11 -1.37 7.22 -0.61
N ARG A 12 -2.39 7.79 0.03
CA ARG A 12 -2.31 9.11 0.67
C ARG A 12 -2.02 8.93 2.16
N LEU A 13 -0.80 9.26 2.57
CA LEU A 13 -0.41 9.23 3.97
C LEU A 13 -0.63 10.60 4.64
N ARG A 14 -0.91 10.57 5.95
CA ARG A 14 -0.82 11.77 6.78
C ARG A 14 0.66 12.17 6.92
N ALA A 15 0.92 13.42 7.28
CA ALA A 15 2.28 13.87 7.52
C ALA A 15 2.92 13.11 8.71
N ASP A 16 4.24 12.90 8.67
CA ASP A 16 4.99 12.18 9.72
C ASP A 16 4.66 12.68 11.13
N ALA A 17 4.47 13.99 11.31
CA ALA A 17 4.13 14.59 12.60
C ALA A 17 2.70 14.28 13.11
N GLU A 18 1.78 13.91 12.23
CA GLU A 18 0.46 13.41 12.63
C GLU A 18 0.53 11.93 12.94
N LEU A 19 1.18 11.13 12.08
CA LEU A 19 1.38 9.70 12.30
C LEU A 19 2.16 9.44 13.60
N ALA A 20 3.21 10.20 13.90
CA ALA A 20 3.94 10.09 15.16
C ALA A 20 3.09 10.44 16.38
N ARG A 21 2.12 11.35 16.25
CA ARG A 21 1.15 11.64 17.32
C ARG A 21 0.18 10.48 17.51
N ASP A 22 -0.28 9.89 16.41
CA ASP A 22 -1.16 8.72 16.43
C ASP A 22 -0.41 7.53 17.09
N ALA A 23 0.87 7.32 16.77
CA ALA A 23 1.72 6.31 17.39
C ALA A 23 1.91 6.53 18.90
N LEU A 24 2.24 7.75 19.33
CA LEU A 24 2.35 8.08 20.76
C LEU A 24 1.02 7.99 21.53
N ALA A 25 -0.11 8.00 20.81
CA ALA A 25 -1.43 7.83 21.37
C ALA A 25 -1.91 6.36 21.36
N ALA A 26 -1.20 5.45 20.69
CA ALA A 26 -1.50 4.03 20.72
C ALA A 26 -1.39 3.49 22.15
N PRO A 27 -2.45 2.85 22.70
CA PRO A 27 -2.48 2.39 24.09
C PRO A 27 -1.26 1.57 24.50
N LEU A 28 -0.88 0.58 23.68
CA LEU A 28 0.20 -0.34 24.03
C LEU A 28 1.57 0.38 24.10
N LEU A 29 1.88 1.24 23.12
CA LEU A 29 3.13 2.02 23.14
C LEU A 29 3.15 3.05 24.28
N ALA A 30 1.99 3.67 24.57
CA ALA A 30 1.87 4.61 25.67
C ALA A 30 2.09 3.94 27.03
N ASP A 31 1.60 2.71 27.20
CA ASP A 31 1.75 1.91 28.42
C ASP A 31 3.17 1.34 28.54
N ALA A 32 3.76 0.86 27.45
CA ALA A 32 5.18 0.48 27.40
C ALA A 32 6.08 1.64 27.85
N ALA A 33 5.83 2.86 27.34
CA ALA A 33 6.56 4.05 27.76
C ALA A 33 6.31 4.45 29.23
N ARG A 34 5.16 4.11 29.82
CA ARG A 34 4.90 4.30 31.26
C ARG A 34 5.66 3.29 32.09
N LEU A 35 5.64 2.01 31.72
CA LEU A 35 6.39 0.96 32.41
C LEU A 35 7.90 1.19 32.32
N ALA A 36 8.40 1.64 31.16
CA ALA A 36 9.79 2.05 31.00
C ALA A 36 10.21 3.17 31.97
N ARG A 37 9.32 4.12 32.27
CA ARG A 37 9.55 5.18 33.27
C ARG A 37 9.38 4.71 34.71
N TRP A 38 8.55 3.69 34.93
CA TRP A 38 8.34 3.06 36.23
C TRP A 38 9.51 2.15 36.61
N ALA A 39 10.15 1.52 35.62
CA ALA A 39 11.33 0.68 35.81
C ALA A 39 12.44 1.40 36.59
N GLY A 40 13.01 0.72 37.57
CA GLY A 40 14.01 1.28 38.45
C GLY A 40 14.91 0.22 39.09
N PRO A 41 15.79 0.60 40.04
CA PRO A 41 16.80 -0.30 40.59
C PRO A 41 16.29 -1.58 41.27
N ASP A 42 15.00 -1.61 41.60
CA ASP A 42 14.30 -2.71 42.28
C ASP A 42 13.40 -3.52 41.31
N THR A 43 13.37 -3.18 40.02
CA THR A 43 12.65 -3.95 39.00
C THR A 43 13.41 -5.24 38.72
N ARG A 44 12.73 -6.38 38.88
CA ARG A 44 13.26 -7.73 38.71
C ARG A 44 12.63 -8.36 37.50
N VAL A 45 13.45 -9.03 36.70
CA VAL A 45 13.01 -9.82 35.56
C VAL A 45 13.50 -11.26 35.66
N ASP A 46 12.82 -12.15 34.95
CA ASP A 46 13.24 -13.53 34.79
C ASP A 46 14.35 -13.68 33.72
N ALA A 47 14.66 -14.92 33.32
CA ALA A 47 15.68 -15.21 32.32
C ALA A 47 15.28 -14.80 30.89
N GLY A 48 13.99 -14.61 30.62
CA GLY A 48 13.46 -14.11 29.35
C GLY A 48 13.38 -12.58 29.30
N GLY A 49 13.70 -11.89 30.40
CA GLY A 49 13.55 -10.44 30.51
C GLY A 49 12.14 -9.99 30.85
N GLU A 50 11.23 -10.92 31.16
CA GLU A 50 9.85 -10.64 31.55
C GLU A 50 9.78 -10.25 33.03
N LEU A 51 8.78 -9.45 33.41
CA LEU A 51 8.56 -9.12 34.82
C LEU A 51 8.20 -10.38 35.61
N VAL A 52 8.83 -10.53 36.78
CA VAL A 52 8.44 -11.58 37.72
C VAL A 52 6.99 -11.38 38.19
N ASP A 53 6.25 -12.48 38.35
CA ASP A 53 4.81 -12.48 38.71
C ASP A 53 4.47 -11.56 39.89
N GLU A 54 5.35 -11.48 40.90
CA GLU A 54 5.08 -10.65 42.08
C GLU A 54 5.09 -9.14 41.80
N GLN A 55 5.61 -8.71 40.64
CA GLN A 55 5.65 -7.31 40.24
C GLN A 55 4.57 -6.94 39.20
N LEU A 56 3.92 -7.91 38.56
CA LEU A 56 2.82 -7.67 37.61
C LEU A 56 1.66 -6.85 38.22
N PRO A 57 1.16 -7.15 39.45
CA PRO A 57 0.12 -6.33 40.08
C PRO A 57 0.51 -4.85 40.21
N ALA A 58 1.76 -4.58 40.58
CA ALA A 58 2.26 -3.22 40.77
C ALA A 58 2.49 -2.50 39.43
N ALA A 59 2.88 -3.23 38.38
CA ALA A 59 2.98 -2.71 37.02
C ALA A 59 1.60 -2.34 36.47
N ALA A 60 0.59 -3.20 36.65
CA ALA A 60 -0.80 -2.93 36.28
C ALA A 60 -1.33 -1.66 36.99
N GLU A 61 -1.10 -1.53 38.30
CA GLU A 61 -1.47 -0.32 39.04
C GLU A 61 -0.76 0.94 38.52
N ALA A 62 0.50 0.82 38.08
CA ALA A 62 1.26 1.94 37.50
C ALA A 62 0.68 2.41 36.14
N LEU A 63 0.06 1.51 35.39
CA LEU A 63 -0.71 1.83 34.17
C LEU A 63 -2.09 2.41 34.48
N GLY A 64 -2.58 2.24 35.71
CA GLY A 64 -3.92 2.62 36.13
C GLY A 64 -4.97 1.54 35.87
N LEU A 65 -4.54 0.30 35.69
CA LEU A 65 -5.37 -0.89 35.53
C LEU A 65 -5.67 -1.52 36.90
N SER A 66 -6.62 -2.46 36.93
CA SER A 66 -6.85 -3.32 38.09
C SER A 66 -5.68 -4.30 38.26
N ALA A 67 -5.37 -4.63 39.51
CA ALA A 67 -4.42 -5.71 39.85
C ALA A 67 -5.12 -7.08 39.85
N ASP A 68 -5.82 -7.36 38.76
CA ASP A 68 -6.39 -8.66 38.43
C ASP A 68 -5.72 -9.22 37.18
N GLU A 69 -6.05 -10.46 36.83
CA GLU A 69 -5.43 -11.22 35.74
C GLU A 69 -5.42 -10.45 34.41
N GLU A 70 -6.52 -9.76 34.05
CA GLU A 70 -6.59 -8.97 32.82
C GLU A 70 -5.65 -7.75 32.85
N GLY A 71 -5.54 -7.07 34.00
CA GLY A 71 -4.61 -5.95 34.16
C GLY A 71 -3.15 -6.37 34.21
N GLU A 72 -2.87 -7.53 34.82
CA GLU A 72 -1.53 -8.14 34.87
C GLU A 72 -1.08 -8.58 33.48
N LEU A 73 -1.95 -9.21 32.68
CA LEU A 73 -1.67 -9.61 31.30
C LEU A 73 -1.30 -8.40 30.44
N ARG A 74 -2.12 -7.34 30.47
CA ARG A 74 -1.85 -6.09 29.73
C ARG A 74 -0.55 -5.41 30.17
N ALA A 75 -0.21 -5.49 31.46
CA ALA A 75 1.05 -4.97 31.96
C ALA A 75 2.25 -5.79 31.46
N GLY A 76 2.10 -7.12 31.37
CA GLY A 76 3.06 -8.01 30.72
C GLY A 76 3.29 -7.66 29.26
N ASP A 77 2.22 -7.51 28.46
CA ASP A 77 2.34 -7.18 27.04
C ASP A 77 3.01 -5.82 26.81
N ALA A 78 2.65 -4.81 27.61
CA ALA A 78 3.31 -3.50 27.57
C ALA A 78 4.78 -3.58 28.00
N TRP A 79 5.13 -4.48 28.93
CA TRP A 79 6.51 -4.69 29.35
C TRP A 79 7.35 -5.34 28.25
N ARG A 80 6.85 -6.43 27.66
CA ARG A 80 7.49 -7.09 26.51
C ARG A 80 7.76 -6.11 25.38
N LEU A 81 6.75 -5.33 24.99
CA LEU A 81 6.92 -4.29 23.99
C LEU A 81 8.01 -3.28 24.39
N ALA A 82 8.07 -2.88 25.66
CA ALA A 82 9.08 -1.95 26.14
C ALA A 82 10.50 -2.53 26.06
N VAL A 83 10.68 -3.82 26.33
CA VAL A 83 11.97 -4.51 26.19
C VAL A 83 12.37 -4.63 24.73
N ASP A 84 11.48 -5.12 23.87
CA ASP A 84 11.79 -5.37 22.45
C ASP A 84 12.07 -4.09 21.66
N THR A 85 11.40 -2.99 22.02
CA THR A 85 11.64 -1.67 21.41
C THR A 85 12.79 -0.89 22.07
N GLY A 86 13.48 -1.48 23.05
CA GLY A 86 14.60 -0.86 23.76
C GLY A 86 14.20 0.34 24.63
N LEU A 87 12.91 0.50 24.94
CA LEU A 87 12.44 1.47 25.94
C LEU A 87 12.87 1.05 27.35
N VAL A 88 13.08 -0.24 27.56
CA VAL A 88 13.67 -0.86 28.75
C VAL A 88 14.93 -1.61 28.35
N GLU A 89 16.00 -1.43 29.10
CA GLU A 89 17.21 -2.25 29.03
C GLU A 89 17.18 -3.29 30.15
N VAL A 90 17.45 -4.54 29.79
CA VAL A 90 17.52 -5.67 30.71
C VAL A 90 18.98 -6.07 30.95
N GLU A 91 19.33 -6.25 32.22
CA GLU A 91 20.59 -6.84 32.67
C GLU A 91 20.30 -8.24 33.24
N ASP A 92 20.92 -9.26 32.65
CA ASP A 92 20.74 -10.66 33.05
C ASP A 92 21.06 -10.91 34.53
N GLY A 93 20.30 -11.83 35.12
CA GLY A 93 20.52 -12.33 36.47
C GLY A 93 21.78 -13.21 36.59
N GLU A 94 22.27 -13.40 37.81
CA GLU A 94 23.34 -14.36 38.08
C GLU A 94 22.74 -15.73 38.43
N ALA A 95 22.99 -16.73 37.56
CA ALA A 95 22.64 -18.11 37.86
C ALA A 95 23.42 -18.64 39.07
N ALA A 96 22.73 -19.41 39.92
CA ALA A 96 23.32 -20.09 41.05
C ALA A 96 24.42 -21.05 40.57
N GLY A 97 25.68 -20.73 40.90
CA GLY A 97 26.79 -21.63 40.62
C GLY A 97 26.63 -23.00 41.29
N GLU A 98 27.44 -23.99 40.89
CA GLU A 98 27.43 -25.40 41.35
C GLU A 98 27.42 -25.62 42.88
N ALA A 99 27.62 -24.56 43.67
CA ALA A 99 27.60 -24.55 45.12
C ALA A 99 26.19 -24.43 45.76
N GLY A 100 25.11 -24.31 44.97
CA GLY A 100 23.72 -24.39 45.46
C GLY A 100 23.16 -23.11 46.08
N GLY A 101 23.30 -21.97 45.39
CA GLY A 101 22.60 -20.72 45.72
C GLY A 101 21.18 -20.66 45.13
N GLU A 102 20.43 -19.60 45.44
CA GLU A 102 19.22 -19.20 44.70
C GLU A 102 19.66 -18.32 43.52
N ASP A 103 19.01 -18.47 42.36
CA ASP A 103 19.25 -17.62 41.19
C ASP A 103 18.93 -16.17 41.55
N ALA A 104 19.87 -15.26 41.24
CA ALA A 104 19.60 -13.84 41.38
C ALA A 104 18.81 -13.38 40.15
N PRO A 105 17.61 -12.78 40.31
CA PRO A 105 16.83 -12.32 39.17
C PRO A 105 17.57 -11.20 38.42
N GLY A 106 17.27 -11.08 37.14
CA GLY A 106 17.77 -9.99 36.32
C GLY A 106 17.20 -8.64 36.78
N ARG A 107 17.76 -7.56 36.27
CA ARG A 107 17.35 -6.19 36.57
C ARG A 107 16.95 -5.47 35.30
N ALA A 108 16.10 -4.47 35.43
CA ALA A 108 15.70 -3.66 34.30
C ALA A 108 15.76 -2.16 34.64
N ALA A 109 16.11 -1.35 33.65
CA ALA A 109 16.20 0.10 33.77
C ALA A 109 15.64 0.76 32.50
N PRO A 110 15.27 2.06 32.55
CA PRO A 110 14.87 2.78 31.36
C PRO A 110 15.98 2.77 30.30
N GLY A 111 15.67 2.32 29.09
CA GLY A 111 16.59 2.23 27.97
C GLY A 111 16.76 3.54 27.20
N GLU A 112 17.75 3.58 26.29
CA GLU A 112 18.08 4.80 25.54
C GLU A 112 16.96 5.29 24.61
N ASN A 113 16.15 4.38 24.05
CA ASN A 113 15.08 4.71 23.11
C ASN A 113 13.93 5.48 23.76
N LEU A 114 13.78 5.42 25.09
CA LEU A 114 12.76 6.18 25.81
C LEU A 114 12.90 7.70 25.60
N ALA A 115 14.13 8.19 25.40
CA ALA A 115 14.38 9.61 25.14
C ALA A 115 13.86 10.06 23.76
N LEU A 116 13.77 9.15 22.79
CA LEU A 116 13.30 9.45 21.42
C LEU A 116 11.80 9.77 21.42
N LEU A 117 11.01 9.16 22.30
CA LEU A 117 9.56 9.42 22.39
C LEU A 117 9.23 10.88 22.78
N ALA A 118 10.11 11.56 23.50
CA ALA A 118 9.89 12.93 23.97
C ALA A 118 10.78 13.97 23.26
N GLY A 119 11.95 13.57 22.77
CA GLY A 119 12.96 14.46 22.19
C GLY A 119 13.35 14.16 20.74
N GLY A 120 12.87 13.05 20.17
CA GLY A 120 13.15 12.63 18.80
C GLY A 120 12.35 13.40 17.76
N SER A 121 12.72 13.22 16.50
CA SER A 121 11.92 13.64 15.36
C SER A 121 10.71 12.72 15.18
N PRO A 122 9.66 13.14 14.44
CA PRO A 122 8.54 12.27 14.12
C PRO A 122 8.94 10.92 13.50
N ARG A 123 10.02 10.89 12.72
CA ARG A 123 10.53 9.65 12.10
C ARG A 123 11.18 8.72 13.11
N ASP A 124 11.83 9.24 14.14
CA ASP A 124 12.42 8.42 15.20
C ASP A 124 11.31 7.71 15.99
N VAL A 125 10.20 8.41 16.26
CA VAL A 125 9.01 7.82 16.89
C VAL A 125 8.36 6.77 16.00
N LEU A 126 8.24 7.03 14.69
CA LEU A 126 7.66 6.06 13.75
C LEU A 126 8.54 4.83 13.56
N ALA A 127 9.87 4.97 13.62
CA ALA A 127 10.79 3.83 13.60
C ALA A 127 10.57 2.93 14.82
N LEU A 128 10.53 3.50 16.03
CA LEU A 128 10.23 2.74 17.25
C LEU A 128 8.83 2.08 17.22
N TRP A 129 7.85 2.77 16.64
CA TRP A 129 6.52 2.19 16.49
C TRP A 129 6.52 1.02 15.48
N LEU A 130 7.32 1.07 14.41
CA LEU A 130 7.47 -0.05 13.47
C LEU A 130 8.14 -1.25 14.16
N ASP A 131 9.20 -1.03 14.95
CA ASP A 131 9.82 -2.10 15.75
C ASP A 131 8.78 -2.74 16.70
N GLY A 132 7.95 -1.91 17.34
CA GLY A 132 6.87 -2.39 18.20
C GLY A 132 5.75 -3.11 17.45
N PHE A 133 5.44 -2.68 16.22
CA PHE A 133 4.50 -3.39 15.35
C PHE A 133 5.05 -4.77 14.98
N ASP A 134 6.34 -4.90 14.70
CA ASP A 134 6.95 -6.20 14.40
C ASP A 134 6.87 -7.17 15.59
N THR A 135 7.07 -6.69 16.83
CA THR A 135 6.83 -7.49 18.05
C THR A 135 5.38 -7.98 18.11
N VAL A 136 4.40 -7.08 17.97
CA VAL A 136 2.98 -7.45 18.08
C VAL A 136 2.55 -8.35 16.91
N PHE A 137 3.14 -8.16 15.73
CA PHE A 137 2.91 -9.04 14.59
C PHE A 137 3.41 -10.45 14.88
N ALA A 138 4.60 -10.60 15.47
CA ALA A 138 5.14 -11.89 15.87
C ALA A 138 4.23 -12.59 16.90
N ASP A 139 3.71 -11.83 17.88
CA ASP A 139 2.75 -12.35 18.85
C ASP A 139 1.43 -12.77 18.19
N ALA A 140 0.96 -12.04 17.17
CA ALA A 140 -0.28 -12.35 16.46
C ALA A 140 -0.20 -13.60 15.55
N VAL A 141 1.00 -14.06 15.18
CA VAL A 141 1.18 -15.28 14.37
C VAL A 141 1.67 -16.47 15.21
N ALA A 142 1.90 -16.24 16.51
CA ALA A 142 2.26 -17.29 17.45
C ALA A 142 1.05 -18.20 17.74
N PRO A 143 1.27 -19.51 18.00
CA PRO A 143 0.19 -20.42 18.31
C PRO A 143 -0.35 -20.16 19.72
N VAL A 144 -1.67 -20.26 19.90
CA VAL A 144 -2.29 -20.25 21.23
C VAL A 144 -1.99 -21.59 21.91
N LEU A 145 -1.37 -21.53 23.09
CA LEU A 145 -1.01 -22.71 23.88
C LEU A 145 -1.93 -22.83 25.09
N ASP A 146 -2.97 -23.66 24.98
CA ASP A 146 -3.96 -23.85 26.07
C ASP A 146 -3.41 -24.68 27.25
N ASP A 147 -2.57 -25.68 26.98
CA ASP A 147 -1.97 -26.57 28.00
C ASP A 147 -0.48 -26.83 27.67
N LEU A 148 0.41 -26.00 28.21
CA LEU A 148 1.86 -26.13 28.04
C LEU A 148 2.39 -27.51 28.50
N ASP A 149 1.74 -28.12 29.50
CA ASP A 149 2.09 -29.42 30.08
C ASP A 149 2.00 -30.58 29.08
N ASP A 150 1.10 -30.50 28.08
CA ASP A 150 0.93 -31.53 27.05
C ASP A 150 1.98 -31.42 25.92
N LEU A 151 2.68 -30.29 25.85
CA LEU A 151 3.71 -29.98 24.85
C LEU A 151 5.13 -30.16 25.38
N ILE A 152 5.32 -30.29 26.70
CA ILE A 152 6.63 -30.54 27.30
C ILE A 152 6.99 -32.02 27.12
N GLY A 153 8.01 -32.28 26.31
CA GLY A 153 8.58 -33.60 26.09
C GLY A 153 9.18 -34.22 27.36
N GLU A 154 9.48 -35.52 27.32
CA GLU A 154 10.07 -36.25 28.46
C GLU A 154 11.44 -35.67 28.91
N ASP A 155 12.08 -34.84 28.07
CA ASP A 155 13.33 -34.12 28.31
C ASP A 155 13.14 -32.69 28.85
N GLY A 156 11.91 -32.19 28.93
CA GLY A 156 11.59 -30.84 29.38
C GLY A 156 11.61 -29.78 28.28
N GLU A 157 11.80 -30.16 27.01
CA GLU A 157 11.73 -29.24 25.86
C GLU A 157 10.30 -29.19 25.29
N ILE A 158 9.89 -28.04 24.75
CA ILE A 158 8.58 -27.89 24.10
C ILE A 158 8.65 -28.58 22.72
N ASP A 159 7.81 -29.58 22.50
CA ASP A 159 7.64 -30.29 21.23
C ASP A 159 6.81 -29.44 20.26
N VAL A 160 7.46 -28.41 19.69
CA VAL A 160 6.85 -27.50 18.70
C VAL A 160 6.36 -28.23 17.45
N ASP A 161 6.95 -29.38 17.10
CA ASP A 161 6.55 -30.19 15.94
C ASP A 161 5.18 -30.85 16.16
N ALA A 162 4.72 -30.98 17.40
CA ALA A 162 3.41 -31.54 17.74
C ALA A 162 2.24 -30.57 17.52
N LEU A 163 2.52 -29.27 17.36
CA LEU A 163 1.51 -28.22 17.21
C LEU A 163 0.89 -28.12 15.81
N ASP A 164 1.44 -28.83 14.80
CA ASP A 164 1.09 -28.65 13.37
C ASP A 164 1.08 -27.16 12.95
N TRP A 165 1.92 -26.35 13.61
CA TRP A 165 2.02 -24.91 13.42
C TRP A 165 3.16 -24.60 12.45
N ASP A 166 2.84 -23.84 11.40
CA ASP A 166 3.80 -23.38 10.39
C ASP A 166 3.95 -21.84 10.52
N PRO A 167 5.01 -21.34 11.17
CA PRO A 167 5.19 -19.89 11.38
C PRO A 167 5.25 -19.10 10.07
N GLU A 168 5.85 -19.67 9.02
CA GLU A 168 5.92 -19.01 7.73
C GLU A 168 4.54 -18.90 7.08
N ALA A 169 3.73 -19.96 7.13
CA ALA A 169 2.36 -19.93 6.60
C ALA A 169 1.45 -19.00 7.42
N GLU A 170 1.66 -18.93 8.74
CA GLU A 170 0.91 -18.02 9.60
C GLU A 170 1.20 -16.55 9.29
N ALA A 171 2.49 -16.22 9.11
CA ALA A 171 2.91 -14.90 8.68
C ALA A 171 2.39 -14.55 7.28
N GLU A 172 2.50 -15.46 6.31
CA GLU A 172 2.02 -15.24 4.93
C GLU A 172 0.51 -14.98 4.90
N PHE A 173 -0.27 -15.71 5.71
CA PHE A 173 -1.71 -15.48 5.84
C PHE A 173 -2.02 -14.07 6.36
N LEU A 174 -1.42 -13.66 7.48
CA LEU A 174 -1.70 -12.34 8.06
C LEU A 174 -1.15 -11.20 7.18
N GLU A 175 0.00 -11.37 6.53
CA GLU A 175 0.52 -10.42 5.54
C GLU A 175 -0.42 -10.28 4.34
N GLY A 176 -0.96 -11.40 3.84
CA GLY A 176 -1.97 -11.40 2.79
C GLY A 176 -3.24 -10.65 3.18
N VAL A 177 -3.73 -10.87 4.41
CA VAL A 177 -4.88 -10.17 4.98
C VAL A 177 -4.65 -8.67 5.08
N LEU A 178 -3.52 -8.26 5.67
CA LEU A 178 -3.15 -6.84 5.80
C LEU A 178 -2.95 -6.19 4.42
N GLY A 179 -2.41 -6.94 3.46
CA GLY A 179 -2.28 -6.49 2.08
C GLY A 179 -3.60 -6.30 1.36
N ASN A 180 -4.56 -7.20 1.59
CA ASN A 180 -5.91 -7.01 1.06
C ASN A 180 -6.62 -5.81 1.72
N LEU A 181 -6.51 -5.65 3.05
CA LEU A 181 -7.02 -4.47 3.74
C LEU A 181 -6.41 -3.17 3.21
N TYR A 182 -5.10 -3.17 2.91
CA TYR A 182 -4.42 -2.05 2.26
C TYR A 182 -5.06 -1.75 0.90
N LEU A 183 -5.21 -2.76 0.03
CA LEU A 183 -5.82 -2.62 -1.30
C LEU A 183 -7.25 -2.09 -1.25
N LEU A 184 -8.08 -2.64 -0.36
CA LEU A 184 -9.45 -2.19 -0.13
C LEU A 184 -9.50 -0.73 0.37
N THR A 185 -8.48 -0.29 1.11
CA THR A 185 -8.37 1.07 1.63
C THR A 185 -7.92 2.07 0.55
N VAL A 186 -7.03 1.69 -0.37
CA VAL A 186 -6.45 2.60 -1.38
C VAL A 186 -7.19 2.65 -2.70
N SER A 187 -7.99 1.63 -3.03
CA SER A 187 -8.68 1.54 -4.33
C SER A 187 -9.84 2.53 -4.45
N GLU A 188 -9.85 3.34 -5.51
CA GLU A 188 -10.99 4.22 -5.84
C GLU A 188 -12.23 3.38 -6.18
N GLY A 189 -13.26 3.41 -5.31
CA GLY A 189 -14.50 2.66 -5.51
C GLY A 189 -14.55 1.25 -4.91
N GLY A 190 -13.57 0.86 -4.08
CA GLY A 190 -13.71 -0.25 -3.12
C GLY A 190 -14.75 0.06 -2.04
N ALA A 191 -14.88 -0.73 -0.97
CA ALA A 191 -15.71 -0.40 0.20
C ALA A 191 -15.20 0.90 0.87
N GLY A 192 -15.49 2.02 0.23
CA GLY A 192 -14.89 3.32 0.48
C GLY A 192 -15.29 3.79 1.87
N GLU A 193 -14.27 4.10 2.66
CA GLU A 193 -14.33 4.74 3.97
C GLU A 193 -14.83 3.88 5.15
N GLY A 194 -15.50 2.74 4.91
CA GLY A 194 -16.10 1.91 5.97
C GLY A 194 -15.21 0.76 6.47
N PRO A 195 -15.44 0.25 7.69
CA PRO A 195 -14.80 -0.98 8.14
C PRO A 195 -15.30 -2.18 7.32
N VAL A 196 -14.43 -3.18 7.18
CA VAL A 196 -14.64 -4.43 6.43
C VAL A 196 -15.14 -5.52 7.39
N PRO A 197 -16.22 -6.25 7.05
CA PRO A 197 -16.65 -7.41 7.84
C PRO A 197 -15.62 -8.54 7.78
N LEU A 198 -15.35 -9.18 8.93
CA LEU A 198 -14.42 -10.31 8.97
C LEU A 198 -14.81 -11.48 8.05
N PRO A 199 -16.09 -11.88 7.91
CA PRO A 199 -16.47 -12.92 6.97
C PRO A 199 -16.07 -12.60 5.52
N ALA A 200 -16.16 -11.33 5.12
CA ALA A 200 -15.78 -10.91 3.78
C ALA A 200 -14.26 -10.95 3.59
N LEU A 201 -13.50 -10.56 4.62
CA LEU A 201 -12.04 -10.62 4.61
C LEU A 201 -11.53 -12.07 4.62
N ALA A 202 -12.07 -12.93 5.48
CA ALA A 202 -11.76 -14.35 5.52
C ALA A 202 -12.10 -15.04 4.19
N ALA A 203 -13.28 -14.79 3.63
CA ALA A 203 -13.68 -15.31 2.33
C ALA A 203 -12.72 -14.89 1.21
N SER A 204 -12.20 -13.66 1.23
CA SER A 204 -11.24 -13.20 0.21
C SER A 204 -9.89 -13.91 0.24
N MET A 205 -9.52 -14.53 1.37
CA MET A 205 -8.28 -15.28 1.53
C MET A 205 -8.45 -16.77 1.19
N VAL A 206 -9.65 -17.31 1.46
CA VAL A 206 -9.92 -18.76 1.38
C VAL A 206 -10.60 -19.14 0.06
N VAL A 207 -11.53 -18.31 -0.45
CA VAL A 207 -12.35 -18.64 -1.61
C VAL A 207 -11.60 -18.31 -2.91
N PRO A 208 -11.35 -19.29 -3.80
CA PRO A 208 -10.70 -19.02 -5.07
C PRO A 208 -11.55 -18.14 -5.99
N ASP A 209 -10.92 -17.21 -6.72
CA ASP A 209 -11.59 -16.26 -7.62
C ASP A 209 -12.46 -16.91 -8.72
N ASP A 210 -12.15 -18.15 -9.13
CA ASP A 210 -12.86 -18.88 -10.19
C ASP A 210 -13.89 -19.89 -9.65
N MET A 211 -14.11 -19.93 -8.33
CA MET A 211 -15.10 -20.78 -7.69
C MET A 211 -16.51 -20.21 -7.87
N GLY A 212 -17.49 -21.11 -8.12
CA GLY A 212 -18.90 -20.76 -8.19
C GLY A 212 -19.51 -20.56 -6.79
N GLU A 213 -20.33 -21.52 -6.35
CA GLU A 213 -20.82 -21.54 -4.97
C GLU A 213 -19.78 -22.22 -4.06
N PRO A 214 -19.41 -21.61 -2.91
CA PRO A 214 -18.51 -22.23 -1.94
C PRO A 214 -19.05 -23.58 -1.46
N THR A 215 -18.17 -24.58 -1.34
CA THR A 215 -18.50 -25.88 -0.74
C THR A 215 -18.55 -25.79 0.78
N ASP A 216 -19.20 -26.74 1.45
CA ASP A 216 -19.26 -26.81 2.91
C ASP A 216 -17.84 -26.76 3.55
N ASP A 217 -16.89 -27.53 3.00
CA ASP A 217 -15.48 -27.52 3.44
C ASP A 217 -14.79 -26.14 3.33
N VAL A 218 -15.22 -25.30 2.38
CA VAL A 218 -14.68 -23.93 2.21
C VAL A 218 -15.34 -22.97 3.20
N LEU A 219 -16.62 -23.16 3.50
CA LEU A 219 -17.32 -22.37 4.51
C LEU A 219 -16.77 -22.63 5.92
N GLU A 220 -16.38 -23.87 6.21
CA GLU A 220 -15.66 -24.24 7.44
C GLU A 220 -14.32 -23.49 7.54
N GLN A 221 -13.49 -23.55 6.49
CA GLN A 221 -12.22 -22.80 6.43
C GLN A 221 -12.40 -21.28 6.56
N VAL A 222 -13.46 -20.71 5.98
CA VAL A 222 -13.78 -19.28 6.15
C VAL A 222 -14.12 -18.96 7.61
N SER A 223 -14.80 -19.87 8.30
CA SER A 223 -15.17 -19.71 9.70
C SER A 223 -13.93 -19.81 10.61
N ASP A 224 -13.03 -20.76 10.35
CA ASP A 224 -11.75 -20.90 11.05
C ASP A 224 -10.87 -19.66 10.85
N ALA A 225 -10.75 -19.20 9.59
CA ALA A 225 -10.02 -17.98 9.27
C ALA A 225 -10.63 -16.74 9.95
N MET A 226 -11.96 -16.65 10.04
CA MET A 226 -12.64 -15.56 10.75
C MET A 226 -12.31 -15.57 12.26
N MET A 227 -12.34 -16.73 12.90
CA MET A 227 -12.02 -16.86 14.32
C MET A 227 -10.59 -16.46 14.64
N ARG A 228 -9.66 -16.97 13.83
CA ARG A 228 -8.26 -16.60 13.90
C ARG A 228 -8.04 -15.10 13.72
N LEU A 229 -8.72 -14.49 12.74
CA LEU A 229 -8.63 -13.04 12.52
C LEU A 229 -9.18 -12.23 13.69
N ASP A 230 -10.21 -12.71 14.40
CA ASP A 230 -10.72 -12.03 15.60
C ASP A 230 -9.65 -11.95 16.69
N GLU A 231 -8.93 -13.03 16.95
CA GLU A 231 -7.82 -13.06 17.91
C GLU A 231 -6.67 -12.16 17.48
N GLN A 232 -6.24 -12.27 16.22
CA GLN A 232 -5.15 -11.47 15.66
C GLN A 232 -5.44 -9.97 15.70
N PHE A 233 -6.65 -9.53 15.35
CA PHE A 233 -6.98 -8.11 15.37
C PHE A 233 -7.15 -7.54 16.79
N ARG A 234 -7.52 -8.36 17.78
CA ARG A 234 -7.48 -7.95 19.20
C ARG A 234 -6.06 -7.63 19.67
N LEU A 235 -5.04 -8.32 19.15
CA LEU A 235 -3.63 -8.03 19.44
C LEU A 235 -3.12 -6.80 18.67
N LEU A 236 -3.57 -6.60 17.44
CA LEU A 236 -3.12 -5.50 16.57
C LEU A 236 -3.81 -4.15 16.86
N GLU A 237 -4.99 -4.14 17.48
CA GLU A 237 -5.70 -2.91 17.83
C GLU A 237 -4.94 -2.04 18.86
N PRO A 238 -4.40 -2.57 19.98
CA PRO A 238 -3.72 -1.77 21.00
C PRO A 238 -2.45 -1.04 20.53
N ILE A 239 -1.75 -1.57 19.52
CA ILE A 239 -0.61 -0.88 18.88
C ILE A 239 -1.06 0.16 17.84
N GLY A 240 -2.37 0.26 17.59
CA GLY A 240 -2.97 1.27 16.73
C GLY A 240 -2.93 0.92 15.24
N LEU A 241 -2.70 -0.34 14.87
CA LEU A 241 -2.68 -0.77 13.47
C LEU A 241 -4.09 -0.71 12.86
N VAL A 242 -5.08 -1.21 13.60
CA VAL A 242 -6.47 -1.30 13.16
C VAL A 242 -7.42 -0.61 14.13
N GLU A 243 -8.53 -0.09 13.61
CA GLU A 243 -9.75 0.09 14.38
C GLU A 243 -10.56 -1.21 14.27
N TYR A 244 -10.81 -1.85 15.41
CA TYR A 244 -11.40 -3.18 15.44
C TYR A 244 -12.67 -3.22 16.29
N GLN A 245 -13.70 -3.88 15.76
CA GLN A 245 -14.87 -4.30 16.51
C GLN A 245 -14.85 -5.83 16.56
N PRO A 246 -14.67 -6.42 17.76
CA PRO A 246 -14.64 -7.87 17.93
C PRO A 246 -15.91 -8.60 17.47
N LEU A 247 -15.75 -9.88 17.14
CA LEU A 247 -16.84 -10.82 16.95
C LEU A 247 -17.69 -10.89 18.24
N ASP A 248 -19.02 -10.88 18.07
CA ASP A 248 -19.95 -11.05 19.20
C ASP A 248 -19.85 -12.49 19.73
N GLU A 249 -19.36 -12.65 20.95
CA GLU A 249 -19.23 -13.94 21.65
C GLU A 249 -20.56 -14.70 21.73
N ALA A 250 -21.72 -14.04 21.66
CA ALA A 250 -23.00 -14.73 21.63
C ALA A 250 -23.17 -15.62 20.37
N LEU A 251 -22.52 -15.28 19.25
CA LEU A 251 -22.51 -16.10 18.04
C LEU A 251 -21.67 -17.38 18.22
N MET A 252 -20.69 -17.38 19.13
CA MET A 252 -19.84 -18.53 19.45
C MET A 252 -20.55 -19.62 20.26
N VAL A 253 -21.63 -19.28 20.96
CA VAL A 253 -22.34 -20.20 21.88
C VAL A 253 -23.47 -20.99 21.17
N GLU A 254 -23.86 -20.59 19.96
CA GLU A 254 -24.99 -21.17 19.21
C GLU A 254 -24.62 -22.36 18.30
N GLU A 255 -23.49 -23.05 18.49
CA GLU A 255 -23.12 -24.25 17.70
C GLU A 255 -24.03 -25.49 17.89
N GLY A 256 -25.17 -25.36 18.58
CA GLY A 256 -26.07 -26.47 18.92
C GLY A 256 -27.53 -26.35 18.46
N GLU A 257 -28.00 -25.20 17.97
CA GLU A 257 -29.37 -25.02 17.47
C GLU A 257 -29.33 -24.24 16.14
N GLU A 258 -29.95 -24.79 15.09
CA GLU A 258 -30.08 -24.10 13.80
C GLU A 258 -30.59 -22.65 14.03
N PRO A 259 -29.86 -21.61 13.58
CA PRO A 259 -30.35 -20.26 13.74
C PRO A 259 -31.58 -20.09 12.85
N ALA A 260 -32.75 -20.06 13.49
CA ALA A 260 -33.98 -19.58 12.87
C ALA A 260 -33.97 -18.05 12.87
N VAL A 261 -32.99 -17.44 12.20
CA VAL A 261 -32.96 -16.00 11.98
C VAL A 261 -32.62 -15.78 10.52
N SER A 262 -33.57 -15.20 9.78
CA SER A 262 -33.34 -14.71 8.43
C SER A 262 -32.17 -13.72 8.45
N VAL A 263 -31.20 -13.94 7.56
CA VAL A 263 -30.16 -12.97 7.21
C VAL A 263 -30.86 -11.76 6.58
N ASP A 264 -31.33 -10.83 7.41
CA ASP A 264 -31.54 -9.44 6.98
C ASP A 264 -30.19 -8.73 7.13
N ASP A 265 -29.90 -7.78 6.24
CA ASP A 265 -28.66 -6.99 6.17
C ASP A 265 -28.31 -6.20 7.47
N GLU A 266 -29.07 -6.36 8.56
CA GLU A 266 -28.98 -5.55 9.79
C GLU A 266 -28.03 -6.08 10.88
N ASP A 267 -27.36 -7.23 10.74
CA ASP A 267 -26.47 -7.76 11.81
C ASP A 267 -25.05 -8.17 11.38
N VAL A 268 -24.59 -7.72 10.20
CA VAL A 268 -23.21 -8.00 9.71
C VAL A 268 -22.14 -7.54 10.70
N THR A 269 -22.40 -6.47 11.46
CA THR A 269 -21.47 -5.93 12.45
C THR A 269 -21.21 -6.86 13.64
N ARG A 270 -22.09 -7.84 13.89
CA ARG A 270 -21.86 -8.84 14.96
C ARG A 270 -20.79 -9.84 14.60
N TYR A 271 -20.49 -10.00 13.32
CA TYR A 271 -19.43 -10.89 12.83
C TYR A 271 -18.03 -10.26 12.90
N GLY A 272 -17.90 -9.10 13.55
CA GLY A 272 -16.64 -8.37 13.65
C GLY A 272 -16.39 -7.47 12.43
N MET A 273 -15.78 -6.31 12.69
CA MET A 273 -15.51 -5.27 11.70
C MET A 273 -14.11 -4.70 11.89
N VAL A 274 -13.34 -4.56 10.81
CA VAL A 274 -11.95 -4.09 10.87
C VAL A 274 -11.67 -3.00 9.85
N ARG A 275 -10.87 -2.00 10.21
CA ARG A 275 -10.33 -1.01 9.28
C ARG A 275 -8.90 -0.66 9.65
N LEU A 276 -8.02 -0.49 8.65
CA LEU A 276 -6.71 0.10 8.90
C LEU A 276 -6.84 1.54 9.41
N THR A 277 -6.12 1.88 10.47
CA THR A 277 -5.94 3.27 10.85
C THR A 277 -4.99 3.97 9.87
N PRO A 278 -4.91 5.31 9.85
CA PRO A 278 -3.88 6.01 9.08
C PRO A 278 -2.45 5.60 9.46
N LEU A 279 -2.23 5.22 10.73
CA LEU A 279 -0.96 4.70 11.21
C LEU A 279 -0.73 3.27 10.74
N GLY A 280 -1.76 2.41 10.78
CA GLY A 280 -1.66 1.06 10.23
C GLY A 280 -1.43 1.03 8.73
N LEU A 281 -2.02 1.95 7.98
CA LEU A 281 -1.75 2.12 6.56
C LEU A 281 -0.28 2.46 6.28
N TYR A 282 0.34 3.27 7.14
CA TYR A 282 1.78 3.53 7.10
C TYR A 282 2.60 2.27 7.44
N GLY A 283 2.23 1.53 8.49
CA GLY A 283 2.93 0.32 8.93
C GLY A 283 2.88 -0.82 7.92
N VAL A 284 1.69 -1.14 7.41
CA VAL A 284 1.51 -2.17 6.37
C VAL A 284 2.29 -1.81 5.10
N ARG A 285 2.26 -0.54 4.69
CA ARG A 285 3.08 -0.08 3.57
C ARG A 285 4.58 -0.25 3.83
N ALA A 286 5.07 0.07 5.04
CA ALA A 286 6.48 -0.10 5.36
C ALA A 286 6.91 -1.56 5.23
N ARG A 287 6.10 -2.50 5.73
CA ARG A 287 6.34 -3.95 5.56
C ARG A 287 6.30 -4.40 4.10
N MET A 288 5.34 -3.92 3.32
CA MET A 288 5.28 -4.19 1.87
C MET A 288 6.57 -3.76 1.14
N LEU A 289 7.06 -2.55 1.45
CA LEU A 289 8.30 -2.04 0.86
C LEU A 289 9.51 -2.87 1.28
N GLU A 290 9.57 -3.34 2.53
CA GLU A 290 10.62 -4.23 3.02
C GLU A 290 10.58 -5.60 2.32
N ALA A 291 9.38 -6.12 2.05
CA ALA A 291 9.16 -7.33 1.24
C ALA A 291 9.45 -7.13 -0.26
N GLY A 292 9.75 -5.90 -0.71
CA GLY A 292 10.06 -5.57 -2.10
C GLY A 292 8.83 -5.38 -2.99
N VAL A 293 7.65 -5.23 -2.40
CA VAL A 293 6.42 -4.85 -3.11
C VAL A 293 6.46 -3.35 -3.42
N ASP A 294 6.15 -3.00 -4.67
CA ASP A 294 6.09 -1.60 -5.12
C ASP A 294 4.77 -0.96 -4.65
N ALA A 295 4.81 -0.32 -3.48
CA ALA A 295 3.69 0.36 -2.84
C ALA A 295 3.92 1.89 -2.80
N PRO A 296 3.66 2.63 -3.90
CA PRO A 296 3.91 4.07 -3.95
C PRO A 296 3.04 4.86 -2.96
N ALA A 297 3.52 6.04 -2.55
CA ALA A 297 2.72 7.04 -1.84
C ALA A 297 2.71 8.37 -2.60
N VAL A 298 1.60 9.10 -2.48
CA VAL A 298 1.51 10.47 -3.00
C VAL A 298 2.51 11.35 -2.23
N GLY A 299 3.42 11.99 -2.96
CA GLY A 299 4.53 12.79 -2.46
C GLY A 299 5.90 12.13 -2.66
N ASP A 300 5.97 10.84 -2.98
CA ASP A 300 7.24 10.12 -3.17
C ASP A 300 8.07 10.66 -4.36
N LEU A 301 7.42 11.32 -5.33
CA LEU A 301 8.08 11.89 -6.50
C LEU A 301 8.40 13.38 -6.33
N ALA A 302 7.95 14.04 -5.26
CA ALA A 302 8.04 15.49 -5.10
C ALA A 302 9.48 16.04 -5.15
N ASP A 303 10.44 15.28 -4.62
CA ASP A 303 11.88 15.62 -4.60
C ASP A 303 12.65 15.09 -5.83
N LYS A 304 11.99 14.36 -6.73
CA LYS A 304 12.61 13.72 -7.91
C LYS A 304 12.68 14.65 -9.13
N GLY A 305 13.32 14.16 -10.20
CA GLY A 305 13.35 14.82 -11.51
C GLY A 305 12.05 14.65 -12.29
N ALA A 306 11.85 15.48 -13.31
CA ALA A 306 10.66 15.41 -14.17
C ALA A 306 10.53 14.06 -14.92
N ASP A 307 11.64 13.38 -15.21
CA ASP A 307 11.66 12.05 -15.80
C ASP A 307 10.99 11.02 -14.88
N ALA A 308 11.45 10.96 -13.63
CA ALA A 308 10.86 10.08 -12.62
C ALA A 308 9.40 10.44 -12.32
N LEU A 309 9.05 11.74 -12.33
CA LEU A 309 7.66 12.16 -12.18
C LEU A 309 6.78 11.62 -13.31
N LEU A 310 7.16 11.87 -14.57
CA LEU A 310 6.33 11.51 -15.72
C LEU A 310 6.19 10.00 -15.91
N ASP A 311 7.25 9.24 -15.60
CA ASP A 311 7.20 7.77 -15.60
C ASP A 311 6.38 7.24 -14.42
N GLY A 312 6.52 7.83 -13.23
CA GLY A 312 5.84 7.35 -12.03
C GLY A 312 4.32 7.60 -12.03
N ILE A 313 3.87 8.78 -12.47
CA ILE A 313 2.42 9.11 -12.50
C ILE A 313 1.65 8.35 -13.59
N ALA A 314 2.33 7.59 -14.45
CA ALA A 314 1.71 6.80 -15.50
C ALA A 314 0.78 5.70 -14.95
N GLY A 315 1.12 5.13 -13.79
CA GLY A 315 0.30 4.14 -13.09
C GLY A 315 -0.66 4.74 -12.05
N TYR A 316 -0.71 6.07 -11.90
CA TYR A 316 -1.49 6.71 -10.84
C TYR A 316 -2.92 7.02 -11.32
N PRO A 317 -3.95 6.84 -10.46
CA PRO A 317 -5.26 7.43 -10.69
C PRO A 317 -5.17 8.94 -10.92
N GLU A 318 -6.06 9.51 -11.73
CA GLU A 318 -5.98 10.93 -12.15
C GLU A 318 -5.87 11.90 -10.95
N ALA A 319 -6.64 11.65 -9.90
CA ALA A 319 -6.62 12.47 -8.69
C ALA A 319 -5.25 12.42 -7.98
N ALA A 320 -4.67 11.22 -7.87
CA ALA A 320 -3.35 11.03 -7.26
C ALA A 320 -2.23 11.64 -8.12
N ALA A 321 -2.26 11.43 -9.45
CA ALA A 321 -1.31 12.03 -10.39
C ALA A 321 -1.32 13.57 -10.32
N ARG A 322 -2.50 14.17 -10.16
CA ARG A 322 -2.68 15.61 -10.01
C ARG A 322 -2.09 16.14 -8.71
N GLU A 323 -2.34 15.44 -7.59
CA GLU A 323 -1.77 15.79 -6.28
C GLU A 323 -0.24 15.63 -6.26
N GLU A 324 0.28 14.54 -6.79
CA GLU A 324 1.73 14.29 -6.94
C GLU A 324 2.39 15.41 -7.75
N THR A 325 1.79 15.75 -8.90
CA THR A 325 2.29 16.86 -9.73
C THR A 325 2.28 18.19 -8.97
N ALA A 326 1.22 18.47 -8.22
CA ALA A 326 1.15 19.70 -7.42
C ALA A 326 2.22 19.74 -6.33
N ALA A 327 2.49 18.60 -5.68
CA ALA A 327 3.57 18.45 -4.70
C ALA A 327 4.94 18.65 -5.34
N TRP A 328 5.19 18.05 -6.52
CA TRP A 328 6.43 18.23 -7.27
C TRP A 328 6.66 19.68 -7.69
N LEU A 329 5.61 20.40 -8.09
CA LEU A 329 5.70 21.82 -8.46
C LEU A 329 5.88 22.75 -7.24
N ALA A 330 5.54 22.30 -6.03
CA ALA A 330 5.57 23.14 -4.84
C ALA A 330 6.99 23.65 -4.55
N GLY A 331 7.16 24.98 -4.56
CA GLY A 331 8.45 25.62 -4.31
C GLY A 331 9.42 25.65 -5.50
N ARG A 332 9.05 25.10 -6.67
CA ARG A 332 9.85 25.16 -7.90
C ARG A 332 9.57 26.44 -8.71
N ASP A 333 10.57 26.88 -9.49
CA ASP A 333 10.37 27.92 -10.51
C ASP A 333 9.52 27.36 -11.66
N ALA A 334 8.38 27.98 -11.96
CA ALA A 334 7.42 27.48 -12.94
C ALA A 334 8.03 27.32 -14.34
N LEU A 335 8.87 28.27 -14.77
CA LEU A 335 9.49 28.23 -16.09
C LEU A 335 10.58 27.15 -16.16
N GLY A 336 11.40 27.02 -15.12
CA GLY A 336 12.38 25.95 -14.97
C GLY A 336 11.72 24.57 -14.99
N ALA A 337 10.66 24.39 -14.20
CA ALA A 337 9.87 23.17 -14.15
C ALA A 337 9.26 22.82 -15.52
N ALA A 338 8.67 23.80 -16.22
CA ALA A 338 8.14 23.58 -17.57
C ALA A 338 9.21 23.10 -18.57
N ARG A 339 10.42 23.68 -18.53
CA ARG A 339 11.53 23.22 -19.37
C ARG A 339 12.01 21.82 -19.00
N GLU A 340 12.04 21.49 -17.72
CA GLU A 340 12.41 20.17 -17.22
C GLU A 340 11.43 19.09 -17.71
N LEU A 341 10.12 19.35 -17.59
CA LEU A 341 9.05 18.48 -18.10
C LEU A 341 9.15 18.25 -19.60
N LEU A 342 9.30 19.33 -20.38
CA LEU A 342 9.48 19.24 -21.83
C LEU A 342 10.78 18.51 -22.21
N HIS A 343 11.81 18.57 -21.37
CA HIS A 343 13.02 17.80 -21.60
C HIS A 343 12.80 16.31 -21.35
N ALA A 344 12.17 15.96 -20.24
CA ALA A 344 11.86 14.59 -19.83
C ALA A 344 10.87 13.88 -20.78
N ALA A 345 9.98 14.62 -21.43
CA ALA A 345 9.00 14.08 -22.36
C ALA A 345 9.58 13.64 -23.73
N ARG A 346 10.87 13.89 -24.00
CA ARG A 346 11.50 13.44 -25.25
C ARG A 346 11.84 11.96 -25.18
N GLY A 347 11.83 11.30 -26.33
CA GLY A 347 12.22 9.89 -26.41
C GLY A 347 11.46 9.11 -27.47
N SER A 348 12.03 7.96 -27.81
CA SER A 348 11.48 7.02 -28.79
C SER A 348 11.35 5.59 -28.25
N ASP A 349 11.50 5.39 -26.95
CA ASP A 349 11.19 4.12 -26.29
C ASP A 349 9.67 3.93 -26.16
N ALA A 350 9.26 2.72 -25.73
CA ALA A 350 7.86 2.33 -25.64
C ALA A 350 7.03 3.28 -24.75
N GLY A 351 7.56 3.74 -23.61
CA GLY A 351 6.86 4.64 -22.68
C GLY A 351 6.87 6.11 -23.07
N SER A 352 7.55 6.49 -24.15
CA SER A 352 7.67 7.89 -24.58
C SER A 352 6.33 8.57 -24.94
N PRO A 353 5.37 7.91 -25.61
CA PRO A 353 4.04 8.50 -25.87
C PRO A 353 3.30 8.85 -24.58
N LEU A 354 3.29 7.94 -23.60
CA LEU A 354 2.61 8.15 -22.33
C LEU A 354 3.25 9.28 -21.52
N ARG A 355 4.59 9.33 -21.45
CA ARG A 355 5.32 10.48 -20.86
C ARG A 355 4.95 11.81 -21.50
N ARG A 356 4.80 11.86 -22.83
CA ARG A 356 4.38 13.08 -23.55
C ARG A 356 2.95 13.51 -23.21
N LEU A 357 2.04 12.55 -23.09
CA LEU A 357 0.67 12.81 -22.63
C LEU A 357 0.65 13.38 -21.21
N HIS A 358 1.35 12.75 -20.28
CA HIS A 358 1.48 13.25 -18.91
C HIS A 358 2.16 14.62 -18.84
N CYS A 359 3.20 14.86 -19.65
CA CYS A 359 3.81 16.18 -19.74
C CYS A 359 2.79 17.26 -20.12
N GLN A 360 1.87 16.99 -21.06
CA GLN A 360 0.81 17.94 -21.42
C GLN A 360 -0.15 18.20 -20.25
N GLN A 361 -0.54 17.16 -19.51
CA GLN A 361 -1.41 17.26 -18.34
C GLN A 361 -0.72 18.06 -17.21
N THR A 362 0.53 17.74 -16.90
CA THR A 362 1.34 18.42 -15.88
C THR A 362 1.63 19.88 -16.25
N LEU A 363 1.97 20.18 -17.51
CA LEU A 363 2.10 21.58 -17.99
C LEU A 363 0.81 22.37 -17.81
N SER A 364 -0.35 21.72 -17.80
CA SER A 364 -1.61 22.41 -17.52
C SER A 364 -1.75 22.86 -16.08
N LEU A 365 -1.09 22.18 -15.13
CA LEU A 365 -0.99 22.57 -13.73
C LEU A 365 0.04 23.67 -13.49
N VAL A 366 1.12 23.72 -14.29
CA VAL A 366 2.07 24.84 -14.26
C VAL A 366 1.38 26.16 -14.63
N GLY A 367 0.44 26.12 -15.58
CA GLY A 367 -0.35 27.28 -15.97
C GLY A 367 0.32 28.16 -17.03
N PRO A 368 -0.14 29.42 -17.22
CA PRO A 368 0.32 30.29 -18.30
C PRO A 368 1.83 30.61 -18.26
N GLU A 369 2.46 30.49 -17.10
CA GLU A 369 3.90 30.68 -16.89
C GLU A 369 4.77 29.71 -17.71
N ALA A 370 4.20 28.57 -18.14
CA ALA A 370 4.88 27.61 -19.01
C ALA A 370 5.00 28.08 -20.47
N GLU A 371 4.21 29.09 -20.91
CA GLU A 371 4.14 29.49 -22.33
C GLU A 371 5.52 29.74 -22.98
N PRO A 372 6.48 30.45 -22.35
CA PRO A 372 7.79 30.66 -22.96
C PRO A 372 8.54 29.35 -23.22
N ALA A 373 8.49 28.39 -22.29
CA ALA A 373 9.13 27.07 -22.46
C ALA A 373 8.42 26.25 -23.55
N VAL A 374 7.08 26.28 -23.60
CA VAL A 374 6.30 25.59 -24.64
C VAL A 374 6.61 26.16 -26.04
N ARG A 375 6.83 27.46 -26.16
CA ARG A 375 7.22 28.09 -27.42
C ARG A 375 8.62 27.68 -27.90
N GLU A 376 9.54 27.35 -26.99
CA GLU A 376 10.90 26.91 -27.33
C GLU A 376 10.92 25.59 -28.12
N VAL A 377 9.89 24.76 -27.99
CA VAL A 377 9.81 23.43 -28.63
C VAL A 377 8.88 23.40 -29.85
N LEU A 378 8.43 24.54 -30.38
CA LEU A 378 7.53 24.58 -31.55
C LEU A 378 8.13 23.95 -32.80
N ASP A 379 9.45 23.97 -32.96
CA ASP A 379 10.15 23.37 -34.10
C ASP A 379 10.64 21.93 -33.81
N ASP A 380 10.38 21.42 -32.60
CA ASP A 380 10.70 20.05 -32.20
C ASP A 380 9.74 19.06 -32.91
N ALA A 381 10.30 17.95 -33.43
CA ALA A 381 9.52 16.98 -34.20
C ALA A 381 8.56 16.16 -33.32
N GLU A 382 8.94 15.91 -32.06
CA GLU A 382 8.19 15.09 -31.11
C GLU A 382 7.22 15.97 -30.30
N LEU A 383 7.71 17.14 -29.85
CA LEU A 383 6.95 17.99 -28.92
C LEU A 383 6.17 19.12 -29.60
N GLY A 384 6.54 19.51 -30.82
CA GLY A 384 5.95 20.66 -31.50
C GLY A 384 4.45 20.53 -31.75
N GLY A 385 3.95 19.30 -31.92
CA GLY A 385 2.51 19.03 -32.05
C GLY A 385 1.76 19.36 -30.76
N LEU A 386 2.19 18.77 -29.64
CA LEU A 386 1.61 18.98 -28.31
C LEU A 386 1.72 20.43 -27.86
N ALA A 387 2.86 21.07 -28.12
CA ALA A 387 3.06 22.48 -27.81
C ALA A 387 2.02 23.38 -28.50
N ARG A 388 1.68 23.10 -29.77
CA ARG A 388 0.64 23.84 -30.49
C ARG A 388 -0.75 23.59 -29.93
N VAL A 389 -1.07 22.36 -29.53
CA VAL A 389 -2.34 22.03 -28.86
C VAL A 389 -2.46 22.83 -27.56
N TRP A 390 -1.44 22.75 -26.70
CA TRP A 390 -1.40 23.44 -25.41
C TRP A 390 -1.58 24.97 -25.56
N LEU A 391 -0.91 25.58 -26.55
CA LEU A 391 -1.02 27.01 -26.86
C LEU A 391 -2.40 27.38 -27.41
N ALA A 392 -2.97 26.55 -28.30
CA ALA A 392 -4.27 26.80 -28.91
C ALA A 392 -5.41 26.71 -27.89
N GLU A 393 -5.38 25.73 -26.98
CA GLU A 393 -6.36 25.59 -25.88
C GLU A 393 -6.39 26.82 -24.97
N ARG A 394 -5.27 27.53 -24.86
CA ARG A 394 -5.14 28.77 -24.06
C ARG A 394 -5.36 30.04 -24.86
N GLY A 395 -5.73 29.94 -26.14
CA GLY A 395 -5.97 31.08 -27.01
C GLY A 395 -4.72 31.93 -27.28
N ALA A 396 -3.53 31.33 -27.22
CA ALA A 396 -2.28 32.05 -27.48
C ALA A 396 -2.25 32.58 -28.92
N ALA A 397 -1.75 33.80 -29.08
CA ALA A 397 -1.58 34.42 -30.39
C ALA A 397 -0.33 33.88 -31.10
N ASP A 398 -0.31 34.06 -32.44
CA ASP A 398 0.87 33.81 -33.28
C ASP A 398 1.41 32.37 -33.20
N VAL A 399 0.51 31.38 -33.10
CA VAL A 399 0.85 29.96 -33.17
C VAL A 399 0.91 29.51 -34.63
N PRO A 400 2.06 29.05 -35.15
CA PRO A 400 2.18 28.62 -36.54
C PRO A 400 1.38 27.34 -36.80
N ALA A 401 0.71 27.27 -37.95
CA ALA A 401 -0.04 26.07 -38.34
C ALA A 401 0.90 24.84 -38.44
N PRO A 402 0.50 23.68 -37.88
CA PRO A 402 1.33 22.48 -37.95
C PRO A 402 1.39 21.94 -39.38
N PRO A 403 2.54 21.41 -39.84
CA PRO A 403 2.60 20.65 -41.08
C PRO A 403 1.79 19.35 -40.94
N GLU A 404 1.27 18.86 -42.06
CA GLU A 404 0.42 17.66 -42.10
C GLU A 404 1.11 16.43 -41.47
N SER A 405 2.42 16.26 -41.69
CA SER A 405 3.20 15.17 -41.09
C SER A 405 3.19 15.19 -39.56
N MET A 406 3.19 16.37 -38.93
CA MET A 406 3.15 16.53 -37.48
C MET A 406 1.76 16.21 -36.92
N ILE A 407 0.69 16.53 -37.65
CA ILE A 407 -0.67 16.19 -37.25
C ILE A 407 -0.83 14.66 -37.16
N PHE A 408 -0.38 13.94 -38.18
CA PHE A 408 -0.46 12.48 -38.17
C PHE A 408 0.50 11.83 -37.19
N TRP A 409 1.69 12.41 -36.98
CA TRP A 409 2.62 11.97 -35.94
C TRP A 409 1.99 12.09 -34.56
N LEU A 410 1.44 13.26 -34.23
CA LEU A 410 0.74 13.48 -32.96
C LEU A 410 -0.47 12.54 -32.80
N ALA A 411 -1.26 12.33 -33.85
CA ALA A 411 -2.41 11.42 -33.78
C ALA A 411 -1.98 9.96 -33.48
N ILE A 412 -0.86 9.51 -34.03
CA ILE A 412 -0.30 8.18 -33.71
C ILE A 412 0.19 8.16 -32.27
N ASP A 413 0.92 9.19 -31.84
CA ASP A 413 1.49 9.31 -30.50
C ASP A 413 0.41 9.33 -29.41
N THR A 414 -0.65 10.12 -29.60
CA THR A 414 -1.79 10.17 -28.67
C THR A 414 -2.50 8.82 -28.57
N ILE A 415 -2.68 8.09 -29.68
CA ILE A 415 -3.31 6.76 -29.62
C ILE A 415 -2.38 5.75 -28.95
N ALA A 416 -1.07 5.82 -29.18
CA ALA A 416 -0.11 4.97 -28.49
C ALA A 416 -0.17 5.21 -26.96
N ALA A 417 -0.15 6.47 -26.53
CA ALA A 417 -0.29 6.83 -25.11
C ALA A 417 -1.59 6.29 -24.49
N GLN A 418 -2.72 6.38 -25.22
CA GLN A 418 -4.02 5.91 -24.74
C GLN A 418 -4.17 4.38 -24.77
N LEU A 419 -3.33 3.67 -25.54
CA LEU A 419 -3.28 2.20 -25.51
C LEU A 419 -2.46 1.69 -24.32
N ASP A 420 -1.46 2.46 -23.90
CA ASP A 420 -0.61 2.14 -22.75
C ASP A 420 -1.21 2.64 -21.43
N ALA A 421 -2.08 3.64 -21.46
CA ALA A 421 -2.86 4.05 -20.29
C ALA A 421 -3.95 3.02 -19.99
N ASP A 422 -4.10 2.62 -18.73
CA ASP A 422 -5.21 1.80 -18.23
C ASP A 422 -6.53 2.62 -18.22
N GLY A 423 -7.03 2.93 -19.41
CA GLY A 423 -8.19 3.81 -19.64
C GLY A 423 -9.42 3.12 -20.21
N ASP A 424 -10.51 3.88 -20.33
CA ASP A 424 -11.79 3.37 -20.85
C ASP A 424 -11.68 3.05 -22.36
N LEU A 425 -11.91 1.77 -22.69
CA LEU A 425 -11.93 1.26 -24.06
C LEU A 425 -12.97 1.97 -24.95
N GLU A 426 -14.07 2.45 -24.38
CA GLU A 426 -15.09 3.22 -25.11
C GLU A 426 -14.55 4.58 -25.54
N GLU A 427 -13.90 5.32 -24.62
CA GLU A 427 -13.30 6.63 -24.92
C GLU A 427 -12.21 6.51 -25.99
N LEU A 428 -11.39 5.46 -25.91
CA LEU A 428 -10.40 5.16 -26.95
C LEU A 428 -11.05 4.85 -28.31
N GLN A 429 -12.17 4.11 -28.34
CA GLN A 429 -12.90 3.86 -29.58
C GLN A 429 -13.45 5.16 -30.18
N GLU A 430 -14.05 6.03 -29.37
CA GLU A 430 -14.55 7.34 -29.81
C GLU A 430 -13.43 8.23 -30.37
N LEU A 431 -12.27 8.24 -29.71
CA LEU A 431 -11.08 8.97 -30.19
C LEU A 431 -10.63 8.47 -31.57
N ILE A 432 -10.52 7.15 -31.74
CA ILE A 432 -10.15 6.50 -33.01
C ILE A 432 -11.13 6.92 -34.12
N GLU A 433 -12.44 6.82 -33.86
CA GLU A 433 -13.48 7.13 -34.85
C GLU A 433 -13.52 8.61 -35.19
N GLY A 434 -13.31 9.48 -34.21
CA GLY A 434 -13.18 10.93 -34.42
C GLY A 434 -12.02 11.27 -35.35
N LEU A 435 -10.86 10.62 -35.18
CA LEU A 435 -9.68 10.86 -36.01
C LEU A 435 -9.86 10.34 -37.45
N THR A 436 -10.39 9.13 -37.63
CA THR A 436 -10.59 8.54 -38.96
C THR A 436 -11.72 9.24 -39.73
N GLY A 437 -12.74 9.74 -39.05
CA GLY A 437 -13.85 10.49 -39.65
C GLY A 437 -13.48 11.90 -40.10
N ARG A 438 -12.54 12.58 -39.41
CA ARG A 438 -12.09 13.94 -39.75
C ARG A 438 -11.12 14.00 -40.93
N HIS A 439 -10.34 12.94 -41.16
CA HIS A 439 -9.25 12.93 -42.16
C HIS A 439 -9.48 11.86 -43.24
N GLY A 440 -10.07 12.26 -44.37
CA GLY A 440 -10.18 11.39 -45.54
C GLY A 440 -8.79 10.94 -46.01
N GLY A 441 -8.54 9.63 -46.03
CA GLY A 441 -7.22 9.07 -46.37
C GLY A 441 -6.24 8.97 -45.20
N PHE A 442 -6.70 9.11 -43.94
CA PHE A 442 -5.89 8.97 -42.72
C PHE A 442 -4.91 7.81 -42.80
N PHE A 443 -5.38 6.60 -43.11
CA PHE A 443 -4.51 5.42 -43.14
C PHE A 443 -3.44 5.48 -44.22
N GLU A 444 -3.71 6.09 -45.37
CA GLU A 444 -2.70 6.27 -46.41
C GLU A 444 -1.60 7.23 -45.93
N ALA A 445 -1.95 8.31 -45.21
CA ALA A 445 -0.93 9.17 -44.63
C ALA A 445 -0.19 8.50 -43.46
N ALA A 446 -0.94 7.90 -42.52
CA ALA A 446 -0.42 7.37 -41.26
C ALA A 446 0.63 6.27 -41.44
N TRP A 447 0.47 5.33 -42.38
CA TRP A 447 1.48 4.27 -42.57
C TRP A 447 2.84 4.78 -43.05
N ARG A 448 2.89 6.02 -43.59
CA ARG A 448 4.10 6.68 -44.06
C ARG A 448 4.76 7.54 -42.97
N VAL A 449 4.11 7.75 -41.83
CA VAL A 449 4.68 8.51 -40.71
C VAL A 449 5.82 7.73 -40.06
N GLU A 450 6.93 8.40 -39.77
CA GLU A 450 8.07 7.81 -39.05
C GLU A 450 7.87 7.98 -37.54
N HIS A 451 7.10 7.06 -36.94
CA HIS A 451 6.88 6.98 -35.49
C HIS A 451 7.09 5.54 -35.02
N PRO A 452 7.77 5.28 -33.87
CA PRO A 452 8.01 3.92 -33.38
C PRO A 452 6.75 3.07 -33.25
N ALA A 453 5.68 3.63 -32.68
CA ALA A 453 4.38 2.96 -32.49
C ALA A 453 3.46 2.89 -33.72
N THR A 454 3.85 3.37 -34.92
CA THR A 454 2.93 3.44 -36.08
C THR A 454 2.28 2.10 -36.41
N ALA A 455 3.06 1.02 -36.44
CA ALA A 455 2.56 -0.29 -36.83
C ALA A 455 1.55 -0.85 -35.80
N GLU A 456 1.85 -0.67 -34.52
CA GLU A 456 1.04 -1.12 -33.40
C GLU A 456 -0.28 -0.35 -33.29
N VAL A 457 -0.22 0.98 -33.36
CA VAL A 457 -1.40 1.85 -33.36
C VAL A 457 -2.37 1.50 -34.51
N LEU A 458 -1.85 1.30 -35.73
CA LEU A 458 -2.69 0.92 -36.87
C LEU A 458 -3.33 -0.46 -36.70
N GLU A 459 -2.65 -1.38 -36.01
CA GLU A 459 -3.18 -2.70 -35.69
C GLU A 459 -4.27 -2.61 -34.61
N ALA A 460 -4.02 -1.85 -33.54
CA ALA A 460 -5.00 -1.57 -32.49
C ALA A 460 -6.27 -0.91 -33.06
N MET A 461 -6.12 0.12 -33.91
CA MET A 461 -7.24 0.72 -34.63
C MET A 461 -8.00 -0.32 -35.46
N GLY A 462 -7.30 -1.24 -36.13
CA GLY A 462 -7.93 -2.33 -36.87
C GLY A 462 -8.71 -3.32 -35.99
N ARG A 463 -8.34 -3.48 -34.71
CA ARG A 463 -9.06 -4.32 -33.74
C ARG A 463 -10.26 -3.58 -33.14
N LEU A 464 -10.10 -2.31 -32.78
CA LEU A 464 -11.05 -1.53 -31.99
C LEU A 464 -12.14 -0.82 -32.82
N HIS A 465 -11.89 -0.52 -34.10
CA HIS A 465 -12.83 0.26 -34.91
C HIS A 465 -14.13 -0.51 -35.24
N ARG A 466 -15.29 0.11 -35.00
CA ARG A 466 -16.62 -0.53 -35.17
C ARG A 466 -17.00 -0.77 -36.63
N ASP A 467 -16.64 0.16 -37.52
CA ASP A 467 -16.78 -0.02 -38.97
C ASP A 467 -15.79 -1.06 -39.52
N LYS A 468 -16.30 -2.16 -40.07
CA LYS A 468 -15.50 -3.28 -40.61
C LYS A 468 -14.65 -2.90 -41.84
N GLY A 469 -15.10 -1.95 -42.65
CA GLY A 469 -14.37 -1.44 -43.80
C GLY A 469 -13.15 -0.63 -43.35
N VAL A 470 -13.36 0.32 -42.44
CA VAL A 470 -12.30 1.15 -41.86
C VAL A 470 -11.30 0.28 -41.09
N ALA A 471 -11.78 -0.67 -40.30
CA ALA A 471 -10.94 -1.66 -39.61
C ALA A 471 -10.08 -2.49 -40.59
N LYS A 472 -10.61 -2.85 -41.76
CA LYS A 472 -9.85 -3.58 -42.79
C LYS A 472 -8.76 -2.72 -43.40
N ASP A 473 -9.03 -1.44 -43.64
CA ASP A 473 -8.04 -0.52 -44.20
C ASP A 473 -6.93 -0.19 -43.19
N ALA A 474 -7.25 -0.07 -41.91
CA ALA A 474 -6.28 0.03 -40.82
C ALA A 474 -5.31 -1.17 -40.79
N ARG A 475 -5.83 -2.40 -40.84
CA ARG A 475 -4.99 -3.63 -40.87
C ARG A 475 -4.07 -3.69 -42.10
N LYS A 476 -4.54 -3.24 -43.27
CA LYS A 476 -3.68 -3.15 -44.47
C LYS A 476 -2.57 -2.12 -44.27
N ALA A 477 -2.89 -0.97 -43.66
CA ALA A 477 -1.92 0.07 -43.36
C ALA A 477 -0.88 -0.41 -42.34
N ALA A 478 -1.28 -1.13 -41.29
CA ALA A 478 -0.38 -1.77 -40.33
C ALA A 478 0.60 -2.74 -41.01
N PHE A 479 0.11 -3.57 -41.95
CA PHE A 479 0.97 -4.47 -42.74
C PHE A 479 2.00 -3.72 -43.59
N LYS A 480 1.60 -2.62 -44.24
CA LYS A 480 2.52 -1.75 -44.99
C LYS A 480 3.57 -1.13 -44.08
N ALA A 481 3.17 -0.63 -42.90
CA ALA A 481 4.07 -0.02 -41.93
C ALA A 481 5.15 -1.01 -41.46
N ARG A 482 4.76 -2.23 -41.05
CA ARG A 482 5.72 -3.28 -40.65
C ARG A 482 6.70 -3.67 -41.75
N SER A 483 6.19 -3.79 -42.98
CA SER A 483 7.02 -4.14 -44.15
C SER A 483 8.09 -3.09 -44.44
N ARG A 484 7.85 -1.83 -44.05
CA ARG A 484 8.82 -0.74 -44.14
C ARG A 484 9.82 -0.76 -42.98
N SER A 485 9.38 -1.06 -41.76
CA SER A 485 10.25 -1.08 -40.57
C SER A 485 11.19 -2.28 -40.50
N GLY A 486 10.83 -3.40 -41.15
CA GLY A 486 11.65 -4.62 -41.22
C GLY A 486 12.61 -4.68 -42.42
N SER A 487 12.69 -3.61 -43.21
CA SER A 487 13.63 -3.46 -44.34
C SER A 487 14.64 -2.38 -44.04
#